data_AF-A0A3D4WVY6-F1
#
_entry.id   AF-A0A3D4WVY6-F1
#
_cell.length_a   1.000
_cell.length_b   1.000
_cell.length_c   1.000
_cell.angle_alpha   90.00
_cell.angle_beta   90.00
_cell.angle_gamma   90.00
#
_symmetry.space_group_name_H-M   'P 1'
#
loop_
_entity.id
_entity.type
_entity.pdbx_description
1 polymer ?
#
loop_
_entity_poly.entity_id
_entity_poly.type
_entity_poly.pdbx_seq_one_letter_code
_entity_poly.pdbx_strand_id
1 'polypeptide(L)'
;GFLAGYRNSNVQLTSQLRLLQWWEQPATEPPEQDSQLQVALTLGISTGGYLDDAASAVAQLYRGYDLSYQLFLVPPRATVVYQVAFRVRTSVSHGKALVDFDGGAFQITCPNLLLITMS
;
A
#
# COMPACT_ATOMS: atom_id res chain seq x y z
N GLY A 1 -25.73 7.69 31.14
CA GLY A 1 -25.46 6.31 31.60
C GLY A 1 -24.71 5.54 30.53
N PHE A 2 -23.46 5.19 30.82
CA PHE A 2 -22.74 3.93 30.57
C PHE A 2 -23.03 2.99 29.37
N LEU A 3 -23.48 3.44 28.18
CA LEU A 3 -23.63 2.54 27.01
C LEU A 3 -23.19 3.15 25.66
N ALA A 4 -22.12 3.94 25.64
CA ALA A 4 -21.45 4.24 24.37
C ALA A 4 -20.40 3.15 24.13
N GLY A 5 -20.77 2.11 23.38
CA GLY A 5 -19.86 1.03 23.02
C GLY A 5 -18.58 1.53 22.33
N TYR A 6 -17.49 0.78 22.46
CA TYR A 6 -16.21 1.10 21.84
C TYR A 6 -16.35 1.10 20.32
N ARG A 7 -15.91 2.19 19.68
CA ARG A 7 -15.85 2.31 18.22
C ARG A 7 -14.41 2.19 17.78
N ASN A 8 -14.13 1.22 16.94
CA ASN A 8 -12.78 0.97 16.42
C ASN A 8 -12.80 1.04 14.90
N SER A 9 -11.92 1.84 14.32
CA SER A 9 -11.70 1.87 12.87
C SER A 9 -10.21 1.74 12.61
N ASN A 10 -9.84 0.86 11.68
CA ASN A 10 -8.48 0.66 11.23
C ASN A 10 -8.40 0.74 9.72
N VAL A 11 -7.38 1.43 9.22
CA VAL A 11 -7.04 1.51 7.80
C VAL A 11 -5.58 1.13 7.66
N GLN A 12 -5.31 0.16 6.78
CA GLN A 12 -3.97 -0.26 6.43
C GLN A 12 -3.75 -0.09 4.93
N LEU A 13 -2.64 0.55 4.56
CA LEU A 13 -2.15 0.67 3.20
C LEU A 13 -0.90 -0.20 3.05
N THR A 14 -0.91 -1.09 2.06
CA THR A 14 0.24 -1.91 1.70
C THR A 14 0.62 -1.63 0.25
N SER A 15 1.89 -1.35 0.00
CA SER A 15 2.45 -1.22 -1.34
C SER A 15 3.17 -2.50 -1.73
N GLN A 16 3.02 -2.93 -2.97
CA GLN A 16 3.65 -4.13 -3.52
C GLN A 16 4.32 -3.83 -4.86
N LEU A 17 5.58 -4.25 -5.03
CA LEU A 17 6.28 -4.25 -6.32
C LEU A 17 6.07 -5.60 -7.00
N ARG A 18 5.55 -5.59 -8.23
CA ARG A 18 5.36 -6.77 -9.06
C ARG A 18 6.22 -6.65 -10.31
N LEU A 19 6.85 -7.75 -10.71
CA LEU A 19 7.63 -7.84 -11.94
C LEU A 19 6.89 -8.78 -12.88
N LEU A 20 6.56 -8.30 -14.08
CA LEU A 20 5.91 -9.13 -15.09
C LEU A 20 6.93 -9.52 -16.16
N GLN A 21 7.02 -10.83 -16.39
CA GLN A 21 7.80 -11.46 -17.43
C GLN A 21 7.01 -11.43 -18.74
N TRP A 22 7.12 -10.34 -19.50
CA TRP A 22 6.36 -10.17 -20.75
C TRP A 22 6.83 -11.07 -21.91
N TRP A 23 7.93 -11.79 -21.71
CA TRP A 23 8.40 -12.81 -22.66
C TRP A 23 7.65 -14.14 -22.54
N GLU A 24 6.95 -14.39 -21.43
CA GLU A 24 6.06 -15.55 -21.29
C GLU A 24 4.63 -15.16 -21.66
N GLN A 25 3.86 -16.11 -22.22
CA GLN A 25 2.47 -15.92 -22.61
C GLN A 25 1.61 -17.03 -21.99
N PRO A 26 0.72 -16.70 -21.03
CA PRO A 26 0.45 -15.37 -20.47
C PRO A 26 1.64 -14.81 -19.68
N ALA A 27 1.71 -13.49 -19.51
CA ALA A 27 2.76 -12.86 -18.71
C ALA A 27 2.76 -13.46 -17.29
N THR A 28 3.92 -13.91 -16.85
CA THR A 28 4.11 -14.56 -15.55
C THR A 28 4.82 -13.62 -14.57
N GLU A 29 4.78 -13.98 -13.30
CA GLU A 29 5.50 -13.29 -12.23
C GLU A 29 6.60 -14.21 -11.71
N PRO A 30 7.81 -13.69 -11.43
CA PRO A 30 8.82 -14.48 -10.74
C PRO A 30 8.38 -14.78 -9.29
N PRO A 31 9.07 -15.69 -8.59
CA PRO A 31 8.78 -15.97 -7.19
C PRO A 31 8.74 -14.70 -6.33
N GLU A 32 7.73 -14.58 -5.47
CA GLU A 32 7.59 -13.44 -4.58
C GLU A 32 8.75 -13.38 -3.56
N GLN A 33 9.17 -12.17 -3.23
CA GLN A 33 10.19 -11.85 -2.22
C GLN A 33 9.59 -10.90 -1.19
N ASP A 34 9.94 -11.09 0.08
CA ASP A 34 9.45 -10.24 1.18
C ASP A 34 9.76 -8.76 0.97
N SER A 35 10.88 -8.44 0.30
CA SER A 35 11.30 -7.07 -0.02
C SER A 35 10.41 -6.35 -1.04
N GLN A 36 9.47 -7.07 -1.65
CA GLN A 36 8.48 -6.49 -2.56
C GLN A 36 7.25 -5.93 -1.84
N LEU A 37 7.07 -6.23 -0.55
CA LEU A 37 5.89 -5.87 0.22
C LEU A 37 6.26 -4.91 1.34
N GLN A 38 5.57 -3.78 1.41
CA GLN A 38 5.76 -2.82 2.49
C GLN A 38 4.43 -2.29 3.00
N VAL A 39 4.24 -2.32 4.32
CA VAL A 39 3.11 -1.63 4.96
C VAL A 39 3.46 -0.15 4.99
N ALA A 40 2.82 0.59 4.09
CA ALA A 40 3.05 2.02 3.92
C ALA A 40 2.33 2.84 5.00
N LEU A 41 1.23 2.32 5.54
CA LEU A 41 0.47 3.00 6.57
C LEU A 41 -0.37 2.03 7.36
N THR A 42 -0.43 2.23 8.68
CA THR A 42 -1.47 1.67 9.53
C THR A 42 -2.01 2.78 10.41
N LEU A 43 -3.28 3.11 10.26
CA LEU A 43 -4.00 4.06 11.10
C LEU A 43 -5.08 3.31 11.86
N GLY A 44 -5.04 3.43 13.18
CA GLY A 44 -6.07 2.91 14.08
C GLY A 44 -6.65 4.05 14.90
N ILE A 45 -7.97 4.14 14.92
CA ILE A 45 -8.71 5.09 15.75
C ILE A 45 -9.63 4.26 16.64
N SER A 46 -9.53 4.51 17.94
CA SER A 46 -10.45 3.99 18.95
C SER A 46 -11.07 5.16 19.67
N THR A 47 -12.39 5.32 19.58
CA THR A 47 -13.11 6.36 20.32
C THR A 47 -14.21 5.74 21.17
N GLY A 48 -14.45 6.34 22.35
CA GLY A 48 -15.47 5.90 23.30
C GLY A 48 -16.21 7.11 23.87
N GLY A 49 -17.54 7.01 23.98
CA GLY A 49 -18.38 8.09 24.52
C GLY A 49 -19.24 8.80 23.47
N TYR A 50 -20.39 9.33 23.91
CA TYR A 50 -21.38 10.01 23.05
C TYR A 50 -20.89 11.36 22.48
N LEU A 51 -19.80 11.91 23.01
CA LEU A 51 -19.30 13.25 22.70
C LEU A 51 -17.89 13.27 22.08
N ASP A 52 -17.28 12.10 21.88
CA ASP A 52 -15.88 12.03 21.44
C ASP A 52 -15.82 11.84 19.91
N ASP A 53 -16.25 12.87 19.19
CA ASP A 53 -16.15 12.96 17.73
C ASP A 53 -14.80 13.61 17.38
N ALA A 54 -13.72 13.00 17.84
CA ALA A 54 -12.37 13.45 17.52
C ALA A 54 -12.05 13.12 16.06
N ALA A 55 -12.34 14.06 15.17
CA ALA A 55 -11.81 14.06 13.81
C ALA A 55 -10.30 13.86 13.88
N SER A 56 -9.84 12.68 13.50
CA SER A 56 -8.44 12.31 13.60
C SER A 56 -7.68 13.04 12.50
N ALA A 57 -7.12 14.20 12.84
CA ALA A 57 -6.21 14.93 11.97
C ALA A 57 -4.89 14.15 11.88
N VAL A 58 -4.79 13.23 10.93
CA VAL A 58 -3.53 12.53 10.67
C VAL A 58 -2.73 13.32 9.65
N ALA A 59 -1.77 14.07 10.18
CA ALA A 59 -0.78 14.83 9.43
C ALA A 59 0.15 13.90 8.62
N GLN A 60 0.31 14.24 7.34
CA GLN A 60 1.37 13.83 6.41
C GLN A 60 1.72 12.34 6.36
N LEU A 61 1.02 11.65 5.45
CA LEU A 61 1.18 10.25 5.05
C LEU A 61 2.50 9.92 4.29
N TYR A 62 3.44 10.85 4.14
CA TYR A 62 4.62 10.63 3.31
C TYR A 62 5.81 10.14 4.15
N ARG A 63 5.99 8.82 4.17
CA ARG A 63 7.30 8.20 4.43
C ARG A 63 7.62 7.48 3.13
N GLY A 64 8.61 7.94 2.37
CA GLY A 64 9.04 7.19 1.18
C GLY A 64 9.36 5.76 1.59
N TYR A 65 8.88 4.78 0.83
CA TYR A 65 9.14 3.37 1.06
C TYR A 65 9.90 2.79 -0.11
N ASP A 66 10.98 2.09 0.20
CA ASP A 66 11.77 1.40 -0.80
C ASP A 66 11.21 -0.01 -0.99
N LEU A 67 10.79 -0.30 -2.23
CA LEU A 67 10.43 -1.65 -2.65
C LEU A 67 11.56 -2.18 -3.52
N SER A 68 12.00 -3.40 -3.25
CA SER A 68 13.14 -3.96 -3.97
C SER A 68 12.93 -5.43 -4.35
N TYR A 69 13.61 -5.83 -5.42
CA TYR A 69 13.67 -7.20 -5.89
C TYR A 69 15.12 -7.54 -6.18
N GLN A 70 15.66 -8.56 -5.51
CA GLN A 70 17.11 -8.76 -5.39
C GLN A 70 17.75 -9.36 -6.65
N LEU A 71 17.10 -10.37 -7.24
CA LEU A 71 17.66 -11.10 -8.37
C LEU A 71 16.56 -11.49 -9.34
N PHE A 72 16.60 -10.90 -10.53
CA PHE A 72 15.68 -11.17 -11.62
C PHE A 72 16.46 -11.47 -12.89
N LEU A 73 16.29 -12.67 -13.44
CA LEU A 73 16.93 -13.09 -14.68
C LEU A 73 16.07 -12.66 -15.86
N VAL A 74 16.62 -11.78 -16.71
CA VAL A 74 15.96 -11.30 -17.92
C VAL A 74 16.68 -11.86 -19.14
N PRO A 75 16.00 -12.62 -20.01
CA PRO A 75 16.60 -13.10 -21.24
C PRO A 75 17.03 -11.94 -22.15
N PRO A 76 18.05 -12.12 -23.01
CA PRO A 76 18.43 -11.11 -23.99
C PRO A 76 17.24 -10.73 -24.87
N ARG A 77 17.04 -9.42 -25.09
CA ARG A 77 15.94 -8.85 -25.89
C ARG A 77 14.53 -9.13 -25.34
N ALA A 78 14.41 -9.54 -24.07
CA ALA A 78 13.13 -9.65 -23.40
C ALA A 78 12.68 -8.33 -22.78
N THR A 79 11.38 -8.20 -22.53
CA THR A 79 10.77 -7.04 -21.86
C THR A 79 10.31 -7.41 -20.46
N VAL A 80 10.70 -6.62 -19.47
CA VAL A 80 10.17 -6.68 -18.10
C VAL A 80 9.26 -5.48 -17.87
N VAL A 81 8.15 -5.71 -17.15
CA VAL A 81 7.30 -4.61 -16.66
C VAL A 81 7.36 -4.57 -15.15
N TYR A 82 7.68 -3.40 -14.60
CA TYR A 82 7.62 -3.12 -13.17
C TYR A 82 6.28 -2.48 -12.85
N GLN A 83 5.49 -3.11 -11.98
CA GLN A 83 4.18 -2.62 -11.57
C GLN A 83 4.18 -2.40 -10.06
N VAL A 84 3.81 -1.19 -9.63
CA VAL A 84 3.57 -0.89 -8.22
C VAL A 84 2.07 -0.92 -7.97
N ALA A 85 1.62 -1.80 -7.09
CA ALA A 85 0.23 -1.93 -6.68
C ALA A 85 0.05 -1.49 -5.22
N PHE A 86 -1.09 -0.88 -4.93
CA PHE A 86 -1.47 -0.51 -3.57
C PHE A 86 -2.71 -1.28 -3.16
N ARG A 87 -2.67 -1.87 -1.96
CA ARG A 87 -3.80 -2.54 -1.34
C ARG A 87 -4.23 -1.75 -0.12
N VAL A 88 -5.50 -1.36 -0.09
CA VAL A 88 -6.12 -0.69 1.04
C VAL A 88 -7.01 -1.67 1.75
N ARG A 89 -6.81 -1.85 3.05
CA ARG A 89 -7.65 -2.68 3.91
C ARG A 89 -8.25 -1.83 5.00
N THR A 90 -9.57 -1.85 5.13
CA THR A 90 -10.29 -1.15 6.19
C THR A 90 -10.98 -2.18 7.08
N SER A 91 -10.87 -2.04 8.40
CA SER A 91 -11.67 -2.79 9.36
C SER A 91 -12.40 -1.83 10.29
N VAL A 92 -13.68 -2.06 10.51
CA VAL A 92 -14.53 -1.13 11.27
C VAL A 92 -15.43 -1.96 12.19
N SER A 93 -15.43 -1.59 13.47
CA SER A 93 -16.38 -2.07 14.48
C SER A 93 -17.09 -0.85 15.05
N HIS A 94 -18.40 -0.75 14.81
CA HIS A 94 -19.26 0.33 15.30
C HIS A 94 -18.79 1.75 14.88
N GLY A 95 -18.33 1.92 13.64
CA GLY A 95 -17.86 3.21 13.08
C GLY A 95 -18.12 3.34 11.58
N LYS A 96 -17.46 4.31 10.92
CA LYS A 96 -17.44 4.45 9.45
C LYS A 96 -16.01 4.72 8.99
N ALA A 97 -15.58 4.07 7.91
CA ALA A 97 -14.37 4.41 7.18
C ALA A 97 -14.80 4.96 5.81
N LEU A 98 -14.28 6.14 5.45
CA LEU A 98 -14.45 6.73 4.13
C LEU A 98 -13.06 6.82 3.51
N VAL A 99 -12.91 6.26 2.32
CA VAL A 99 -11.67 6.33 1.54
C VAL A 99 -12.03 7.02 0.24
N ASP A 100 -11.45 8.20 0.02
CA ASP A 100 -11.68 8.99 -1.18
C ASP A 100 -10.41 8.96 -2.06
N PHE A 101 -10.56 8.40 -3.26
CA PHE A 101 -9.53 8.40 -4.32
C PHE A 101 -9.97 9.25 -5.52
N ASP A 102 -11.07 9.96 -5.44
CA ASP A 102 -11.63 10.74 -6.55
C ASP A 102 -11.46 12.24 -6.32
N GLY A 103 -11.40 12.68 -5.06
CA GLY A 103 -11.17 14.08 -4.68
C GLY A 103 -9.83 14.70 -5.12
N GLY A 104 -8.96 13.94 -5.80
CA GLY A 104 -7.72 14.43 -6.42
C GLY A 104 -6.62 14.88 -5.44
N ALA A 105 -6.87 14.82 -4.13
CA ALA A 105 -5.96 15.28 -3.08
C ALA A 105 -4.89 14.24 -2.67
N PHE A 106 -4.54 13.31 -3.56
CA PHE A 106 -3.45 12.36 -3.33
C PHE A 106 -2.60 12.25 -4.59
N GLN A 107 -1.28 12.28 -4.40
CA GLN A 107 -0.32 12.09 -5.47
C GLN A 107 0.45 10.80 -5.16
N ILE A 108 0.34 9.83 -6.08
CA ILE A 108 1.17 8.62 -6.04
C ILE A 108 2.34 8.88 -6.98
N THR A 109 3.51 9.13 -6.39
CA THR A 109 4.74 9.34 -7.15
C THR A 109 5.67 8.16 -6.93
N CYS A 110 6.20 7.58 -8.00
CA CYS A 110 7.36 6.69 -7.94
C CYS A 110 8.57 7.51 -8.42
N PRO A 111 9.28 8.22 -7.50
CA PRO A 111 10.26 9.20 -7.91
C PRO A 111 11.49 8.57 -8.56
N ASN A 112 11.88 7.35 -8.15
CA ASN A 112 13.13 6.72 -8.57
C ASN A 112 12.94 5.21 -8.82
N LEU A 113 13.51 4.74 -9.94
CA LEU A 113 13.72 3.31 -10.23
C LEU A 113 15.23 3.09 -10.37
N LEU A 114 15.82 2.30 -9.46
CA LEU A 114 17.23 1.91 -9.56
C LEU A 114 17.32 0.50 -10.16
N LEU A 115 17.98 0.39 -11.32
CA LEU A 115 18.29 -0.89 -11.95
C LEU A 115 19.78 -1.16 -11.81
N ILE A 116 20.13 -2.28 -11.16
CA ILE A 116 21.51 -2.77 -11.10
C ILE A 116 21.58 -4.02 -11.96
N THR A 117 22.23 -3.92 -13.12
CA THR A 117 22.50 -5.06 -13.99
C THR A 117 23.92 -5.58 -13.74
N MET A 118 24.07 -6.88 -13.54
CA MET A 118 25.38 -7.53 -13.61
C MET A 118 25.53 -8.15 -14.99
N SER A 119 26.42 -7.59 -15.81
CA SER A 119 26.78 -8.09 -17.14
C SER A 119 27.97 -9.04 -17.09
#